data_AF-A0A7R6QCM2-F1
#
_entry.id   AF-A0A7R6QCM2-F1
#
_cell.length_a   1.000
_cell.length_b   1.000
_cell.length_c   1.000
_cell.angle_alpha   90.00
_cell.angle_beta   90.00
_cell.angle_gamma   90.00
#
_symmetry.space_group_name_H-M   'P 1'
#
loop_
_entity.id
_entity.type
_entity.pdbx_description
1 polymer ?
#
loop_
_entity_poly.entity_id
_entity_poly.type
_entity_poly.pdbx_seq_one_letter_code
_entity_poly.pdbx_strand_id
1 'polypeptide(L)' 'MTDQRKNVNASTSSRSYSCRRCDTAWTGSRSCWSCGRPATTRHRNPAFALNSLYRSVDRKKTV' A
#
# COMPACT_ATOMS: atom_id res chain seq x y z
N MET A 1 20.06 27.60 -11.37
CA MET A 1 18.82 26.96 -11.87
C MET A 1 18.85 25.51 -11.42
N THR A 2 17.89 25.10 -10.59
CA THR A 2 17.91 23.87 -9.79
C THR A 2 17.85 22.60 -10.65
N ASP A 3 18.87 21.76 -10.56
CA ASP A 3 18.99 20.45 -11.21
C ASP A 3 17.94 19.48 -10.60
N GLN A 4 16.91 19.18 -11.38
CA GLN A 4 15.84 18.28 -10.99
C GLN A 4 16.36 16.84 -10.92
N ARG A 5 16.80 16.45 -9.72
CA ARG A 5 16.69 15.12 -9.11
C ARG A 5 16.28 14.01 -10.08
N LYS A 6 17.25 13.46 -10.80
CA LYS A 6 17.13 12.13 -11.41
C LYS A 6 17.19 11.07 -10.31
N ASN A 7 16.18 11.07 -9.43
CA ASN A 7 15.96 9.98 -8.50
C ASN A 7 15.32 8.85 -9.33
N VAL A 8 16.16 8.17 -10.12
CA VAL A 8 15.83 6.89 -10.78
C VAL A 8 15.73 5.84 -9.68
N ASN A 9 14.80 6.06 -8.75
CA ASN A 9 14.37 5.02 -7.84
C ASN A 9 13.57 4.11 -8.74
N ALA A 10 14.18 2.97 -9.07
CA ALA A 10 13.63 1.85 -9.81
C ALA A 10 12.22 1.53 -9.29
N SER A 11 11.25 2.29 -9.78
CA SER A 11 9.83 2.13 -9.57
C SER A 11 9.42 1.01 -10.52
N THR A 12 9.98 -0.17 -10.25
CA THR A 12 9.74 -1.44 -10.93
C THR A 12 8.30 -1.85 -10.66
N SER A 13 7.32 -1.11 -11.21
CA SER A 13 5.90 -1.41 -11.11
C SER A 13 5.55 -2.00 -9.74
N SER A 14 5.98 -1.32 -8.66
CA SER A 14 5.96 -1.88 -7.31
C SER A 14 4.51 -2.05 -6.89
N ARG A 15 3.97 -3.23 -7.22
CA ARG A 15 2.60 -3.65 -6.93
C ARG A 15 2.36 -3.29 -5.47
N SER A 16 1.34 -2.51 -5.24
CA SER A 16 0.98 -2.10 -3.89
C SER A 16 0.02 -3.14 -3.35
N TYR A 17 0.10 -3.40 -2.06
CA TYR A 17 -0.65 -4.45 -1.41
C TYR A 17 -1.33 -3.86 -0.20
N SER A 18 -2.49 -4.42 0.17
CA SER A 18 -3.14 -4.12 1.43
C SER A 18 -3.58 -5.39 2.15
N CYS A 19 -3.54 -5.34 3.48
CA CYS A 19 -4.06 -6.37 4.36
C CYS A 19 -5.23 -5.79 5.13
N ARG A 20 -6.46 -6.29 4.90
CA ARG A 20 -7.66 -5.82 5.63
C ARG A 20 -7.72 -6.29 7.08
N ARG A 21 -6.94 -7.33 7.43
CA ARG A 21 -6.90 -7.85 8.80
C ARG A 21 -6.04 -6.98 9.72
N CYS A 22 -4.94 -6.46 9.18
CA CYS A 22 -3.99 -5.61 9.89
C CYS A 22 -4.15 -4.13 9.52
N ASP A 23 -5.10 -3.79 8.65
CA ASP A 23 -5.34 -2.45 8.09
C ASP A 23 -4.06 -1.72 7.62
N THR A 24 -3.14 -2.45 7.00
CA THR A 24 -1.85 -1.92 6.54
C THR A 24 -1.71 -2.03 5.01
N ALA A 25 -1.05 -1.05 4.40
CA ALA A 25 -0.68 -1.04 2.98
C ALA A 25 0.82 -0.87 2.83
N TRP A 26 1.40 -1.54 1.84
CA TRP A 26 2.83 -1.50 1.56
C TRP A 26 3.10 -1.80 0.08
N THR A 27 4.33 -1.57 -0.37
CA THR A 27 4.80 -1.89 -1.72
C THR A 27 5.88 -2.96 -1.66
N GLY A 28 5.98 -3.81 -2.69
CA GLY A 28 7.06 -4.78 -2.82
C GLY A 28 6.62 -6.22 -2.58
N SER A 29 6.87 -6.77 -1.39
CA SER A 29 6.54 -8.17 -1.07
C SER A 29 5.03 -8.42 -1.06
N ARG A 30 4.57 -9.59 -1.52
CA ARG A 30 3.14 -9.97 -1.46
C ARG A 30 2.71 -10.37 -0.05
N SER A 31 3.63 -10.64 0.86
CA SER A 31 3.32 -11.03 2.24
C SER A 31 3.19 -9.81 3.13
N CYS A 32 2.16 -9.80 3.98
CA CYS A 32 1.95 -8.77 4.97
C CYS A 32 3.06 -8.83 6.01
N TRP A 33 3.77 -7.72 6.19
CA TRP A 33 4.84 -7.63 7.19
C TRP A 33 4.32 -7.74 8.63
N SER A 34 3.04 -7.42 8.87
CA SER A 34 2.44 -7.44 10.22
C SER A 34 1.94 -8.81 10.66
N CYS A 35 1.36 -9.62 9.75
CA CYS A 35 0.79 -10.93 10.11
C CYS A 35 1.35 -12.12 9.33
N GLY A 36 2.32 -11.90 8.43
CA GLY A 36 2.93 -12.93 7.59
C GLY A 36 2.03 -13.53 6.51
N ARG A 37 0.72 -13.23 6.52
CA ARG A 37 -0.24 -13.75 5.54
C ARG A 37 -0.12 -13.05 4.18
N PRO A 38 -0.53 -13.69 3.08
CA PRO A 38 -0.60 -13.04 1.78
C PRO A 38 -1.52 -11.81 1.81
N ALA A 39 -1.16 -10.79 1.03
CA ALA A 39 -1.96 -9.58 0.85
C ALA A 39 -3.41 -9.90 0.46
N THR A 40 -4.34 -9.20 1.09
CA THR A 40 -5.77 -9.32 0.81
C THR A 40 -6.13 -8.72 -0.55
N THR A 41 -5.47 -7.63 -0.93
CA THR A 41 -5.73 -6.95 -2.20
C THR A 41 -4.44 -6.46 -2.81
N ARG A 42 -4.38 -6.52 -4.13
CA ARG A 42 -3.27 -6.00 -4.94
C ARG A 42 -3.76 -4.81 -5.73
N HIS A 43 -2.97 -3.75 -5.72
CA HIS A 43 -3.23 -2.48 -6.35
C HIS A 43 -2.08 -2.14 -7.30
N ARG A 44 -2.41 -1.49 -8.43
CA ARG A 44 -1.40 -0.97 -9.36
C ARG A 44 -0.82 0.36 -8.90
N ASN A 45 -1.54 1.09 -8.05
CA ASN A 45 -1.17 2.41 -7.56
C ASN A 45 -1.19 2.42 -6.02
N PRO A 46 -0.11 2.88 -5.34
CA PRO A 46 -0.05 2.95 -3.89
C PRO A 46 -1.09 3.89 -3.27
N ALA A 47 -1.45 4.99 -3.95
CA ALA A 47 -2.48 5.91 -3.47
C ALA A 47 -3.85 5.22 -3.34
N PHE A 48 -4.15 4.31 -4.26
CA PHE A 48 -5.41 3.56 -4.22
C PHE A 48 -5.44 2.51 -3.10
N ALA A 49 -4.29 1.90 -2.79
CA ALA A 49 -4.14 0.99 -1.66
C ALA A 49 -4.42 1.71 -0.32
N LEU A 50 -3.83 2.90 -0.14
CA LEU A 50 -4.04 3.73 1.05
C LEU A 50 -5.49 4.21 1.15
N ASN A 51 -6.06 4.79 0.09
CA ASN A 51 -7.44 5.26 0.08
C ASN A 51 -8.45 4.14 0.42
N SER A 52 -8.20 2.91 -0.07
CA SER A 52 -9.02 1.74 0.25
C SER A 52 -8.99 1.38 1.75
N LEU A 53 -7.83 1.54 2.41
CA LEU A 53 -7.69 1.31 3.84
C LEU A 53 -8.33 2.42 4.66
N TYR A 54 -8.12 3.68 4.31
CA TYR A 54 -8.78 4.81 4.97
C TYR A 54 -10.30 4.62 5.03
N ARG A 55 -10.91 4.21 3.90
CA ARG A 55 -12.35 3.88 3.84
C ARG A 55 -12.74 2.68 4.69
N SER A 56 -11.83 1.72 4.90
CA SER A 56 -12.11 0.52 5.68
C SER A 56 -11.99 0.78 7.19
N VAL A 57 -11.03 1.61 7.60
CA VAL A 57 -10.83 2.04 8.99
C VAL A 57 -11.95 3.00 9.43
N ASP A 58 -12.36 3.94 8.57
CA ASP A 58 -13.47 4.85 8.83
C ASP A 58 -14.77 4.08 9.19
N ARG A 59 -15.10 3.03 8.42
CA ARG A 59 -16.25 2.17 8.70
C ARG A 59 -16.18 1.40 10.02
N LYS A 60 -14.98 1.15 10.56
CA LYS A 60 -14.82 0.49 11.87
C LYS A 60 -15.06 1.44 13.05
N LYS A 61 -15.16 2.75 12.82
CA LYS A 61 -15.36 3.76 13.88
C LYS A 61 -16.83 3.99 14.26
N THR A 62 -17.75 3.26 13.65
CA THR A 62 -19.20 3.32 13.87
C THR A 62 -19.74 2.08 14.59
N VAL A 63 -19.13 1.73 15.73
CA VAL A 63 -19.71 0.85 16.75
C VAL A 63 -19.32 1.39 18.12
#